data_AF-A0AAW5KH26-F1
#
_entry.id   AF-A0AAW5KH26-F1
#
_cell.length_a   1.000
_cell.length_b   1.000
_cell.length_c   1.000
_cell.angle_alpha   90.00
_cell.angle_beta   90.00
_cell.angle_gamma   90.00
#
_symmetry.space_group_name_H-M   'P 1'
#
loop_
_entity.id
_entity.type
_entity.pdbx_description
1 polymer ?
#
loop_
_entity_poly.entity_id
_entity_poly.type
_entity_poly.pdbx_seq_one_letter_code
_entity_poly.pdbx_strand_id
1 'polypeptide(L)' 'AHAQGWDAFLLFVAQLSTARFLSPNDRTHPQFGQALRRAAAAGVTPLCYDCRVTEDSLVLGRPVEVRL' A
#
# COMPACT_ATOMS: atom_id res chain seq x y z
N ALA A 1 -16.24 3.98 4.38
CA ALA A 1 -16.47 3.00 3.29
C ALA A 1 -16.71 1.61 3.87
N HIS A 2 -15.70 0.93 4.46
CA HIS A 2 -15.90 -0.44 4.98
C HIS A 2 -17.01 -0.59 6.03
N ALA A 3 -17.03 0.27 7.06
CA ALA A 3 -18.10 0.26 8.06
C ALA A 3 -19.52 0.54 7.50
N GLN A 4 -19.61 0.97 6.24
CA GLN A 4 -20.87 1.20 5.53
C GLN A 4 -21.21 0.04 4.56
N GLY A 5 -20.49 -1.08 4.63
CA GLY A 5 -20.73 -2.29 3.83
C GLY A 5 -20.00 -2.35 2.47
N TRP A 6 -19.06 -1.45 2.20
CA TRP A 6 -18.32 -1.42 0.94
C TRP A 6 -16.93 -2.03 1.07
N ASP A 7 -16.41 -2.63 0.01
CA ASP A 7 -14.99 -2.95 -0.04
C ASP A 7 -14.15 -1.67 0.01
N ALA A 8 -13.08 -1.68 0.79
CA ALA A 8 -12.19 -0.55 0.95
C ALA A 8 -10.75 -1.01 0.76
N PHE A 9 -10.00 -0.27 -0.06
CA PHE A 9 -8.62 -0.58 -0.39
C PHE A 9 -7.72 0.63 -0.16
N LEU A 10 -6.47 0.37 0.22
CA LEU A 10 -5.41 1.37 0.20
C LEU A 10 -4.32 0.90 -0.78
N LEU A 11 -4.23 1.55 -1.94
CA LEU A 11 -3.26 1.19 -2.98
C LEU A 11 -2.00 2.04 -2.88
N PHE A 12 -0.88 1.38 -2.58
CA PHE A 12 0.45 1.95 -2.72
C PHE A 12 0.99 1.69 -4.13
N VAL A 13 1.51 2.74 -4.75
CA VAL A 13 2.13 2.67 -6.08
C VAL A 13 3.60 2.99 -5.91
N ALA A 14 4.45 1.96 -5.94
CA ALA A 14 5.87 2.07 -5.70
C ALA A 14 6.63 2.33 -7.01
N GLN A 15 7.24 3.50 -7.13
CA GLN A 15 8.18 3.85 -8.21
C GLN A 15 9.56 3.18 -7.98
N LEU A 16 9.54 1.87 -7.74
CA LEU A 16 10.71 1.05 -7.48
C LEU A 16 10.44 -0.38 -7.97
N SER A 17 10.80 -0.67 -9.21
CA SER A 17 10.50 -1.94 -9.90
C SER A 17 11.12 -3.19 -9.26
N THR A 18 12.13 -3.03 -8.41
CA THR A 18 12.80 -4.14 -7.69
C THR A 18 12.27 -4.36 -6.28
N ALA A 19 11.23 -3.65 -5.86
CA ALA A 19 10.65 -3.81 -4.53
C ALA A 19 10.17 -5.26 -4.33
N ARG A 20 10.57 -5.88 -3.22
CA ARG A 20 10.14 -7.24 -2.85
C ARG A 20 8.92 -7.22 -1.95
N PHE A 21 8.88 -6.25 -1.03
CA PHE A 21 7.76 -6.01 -0.13
C PHE A 21 7.68 -4.54 0.22
N LEU A 22 6.50 -4.12 0.65
CA LEU A 22 6.24 -2.86 1.34
C LEU A 22 5.96 -3.17 2.81
N SER A 23 6.58 -2.41 3.71
CA SER A 23 6.26 -2.42 5.14
C SER A 23 6.24 -0.99 5.67
N PRO A 24 5.39 -0.68 6.67
CA PRO A 24 5.46 0.61 7.32
C PRO A 24 6.85 0.82 7.92
N ASN A 25 7.46 1.98 7.66
CA ASN A 25 8.74 2.35 8.27
C ASN A 25 8.50 2.90 9.68
N ASP A 26 8.22 2.00 10.62
CA ASP A 26 7.91 2.34 12.01
C ASP A 26 9.04 3.09 12.72
N ARG A 27 10.29 2.89 12.30
CA ARG A 27 11.45 3.60 12.85
C ARG A 27 11.35 5.10 12.60
N THR A 28 10.86 5.49 11.43
CA THR A 28 10.75 6.90 11.04
C THR A 28 9.37 7.48 11.36
N HIS A 29 8.30 6.68 11.21
CA HIS A 29 6.93 7.17 11.41
C HIS A 29 6.01 6.09 12.00
N PRO A 30 6.09 5.83 13.32
CA PRO A 30 5.33 4.76 13.96
C PRO A 30 3.81 5.01 13.92
N GLN A 31 3.37 6.27 13.92
CA GLN A 31 1.94 6.63 13.89
C GLN A 31 1.29 6.19 12.58
N PHE A 32 1.98 6.33 11.45
CA PHE A 32 1.51 5.85 10.16
C PHE A 32 1.39 4.32 10.14
N GLY A 33 2.40 3.61 10.63
CA GLY A 33 2.36 2.14 10.71
C GLY A 33 1.23 1.63 11.59
N GLN A 34 1.01 2.25 12.76
CA GLN A 34 -0.14 1.92 13.61
C GLN A 34 -1.49 2.22 12.92
N ALA A 35 -1.61 3.34 12.21
CA ALA A 35 -2.82 3.68 11.46
C ALA A 35 -3.10 2.66 10.36
N LEU A 36 -2.07 2.24 9.62
CA LEU A 36 -2.20 1.24 8.56
C LEU A 36 -2.66 -0.11 9.12
N ARG A 37 -2.05 -0.57 10.22
CA ARG A 37 -2.48 -1.80 10.92
C ARG A 37 -3.92 -1.73 11.42
N ARG A 38 -4.33 -0.60 12.01
CA ARG A 38 -5.71 -0.40 12.46
C ARG A 38 -6.69 -0.43 11.28
N ALA A 39 -6.35 0.21 10.16
CA ALA A 39 -7.18 0.17 8.96
C ALA A 39 -7.34 -1.25 8.42
N ALA A 40 -6.25 -2.02 8.37
CA ALA A 40 -6.28 -3.43 7.96
C ALA A 40 -7.14 -4.30 8.89
N ALA A 41 -6.99 -4.14 10.21
CA ALA A 41 -7.81 -4.81 11.20
C ALA A 41 -9.30 -4.43 11.10
N ALA A 42 -9.60 -3.23 10.61
CA ALA A 42 -10.94 -2.73 10.35
C ALA A 42 -11.48 -3.09 8.95
N GLY A 43 -10.84 -4.01 8.21
CA GLY A 43 -11.33 -4.53 6.93
C GLY A 43 -10.89 -3.77 5.68
N VAL A 44 -10.01 -2.77 5.80
CA VAL A 44 -9.40 -2.12 4.63
C VAL A 44 -8.28 -3.02 4.09
N THR A 45 -8.28 -3.34 2.81
CA THR A 45 -7.23 -4.18 2.20
C THR A 45 -6.09 -3.32 1.66
N PRO A 46 -4.87 -3.38 2.23
CA PRO A 46 -3.72 -2.71 1.66
C PRO A 46 -3.18 -3.48 0.46
N LEU A 47 -2.91 -2.78 -0.63
CA LEU A 47 -2.31 -3.32 -1.84
C LEU A 47 -1.05 -2.53 -2.16
N CYS A 48 -0.06 -3.19 -2.75
CA CYS A 48 1.11 -2.51 -3.29
C CYS A 48 1.39 -3.07 -4.68
N TYR A 49 1.67 -2.18 -5.63
CA TYR A 49 2.15 -2.53 -6.96
C TYR A 49 3.40 -1.72 -7.24
N ASP A 50 4.37 -2.34 -7.90
CA ASP A 50 5.40 -1.54 -8.55
C ASP A 50 4.80 -0.84 -9.78
N CYS A 51 5.55 0.07 -10.37
CA CYS A 51 5.12 0.71 -11.60
C CYS A 51 6.27 0.99 -12.56
N ARG A 52 5.91 1.06 -13.85
CA ARG A 52 6.73 1.65 -14.88
C ARG A 52 6.35 3.12 -15.00
N VAL A 53 7.35 3.98 -14.90
CA VAL A 53 7.19 5.43 -15.01
C VAL A 53 7.82 5.89 -16.33
N THR A 54 7.11 6.73 -17.06
CA THR A 54 7.65 7.56 -18.15
C THR A 54 7.50 9.03 -17.77
N GLU A 55 7.98 9.95 -18.61
CA GLU A 55 7.83 11.40 -18.36
C GLU A 55 6.37 11.79 -18.10
N ASP A 56 5.43 11.26 -18.89
CA ASP A 56 4.01 11.63 -18.83
C ASP A 56 3.08 10.54 -18.29
N SER A 57 3.60 9.40 -17.80
CA SER A 57 2.72 8.29 -17.41
C SER A 57 3.24 7.42 -16.27
N LEU A 58 2.28 6.78 -15.59
CA LEU A 58 2.54 5.73 -14.62
C LEU A 58 1.65 4.54 -14.95
N VAL A 59 2.26 3.38 -15.18
CA VAL A 59 1.57 2.13 -15.46
C VAL A 59 1.84 1.14 -14.34
N LEU A 60 0.79 0.64 -13.68
CA LEU A 60 0.92 -0.39 -12.65
C LEU A 60 1.56 -1.64 -13.24
N GLY A 61 2.55 -2.17 -12.54
CA GLY A 61 3.27 -3.38 -12.90
C GLY A 61 2.75 -4.58 -12.12
N ARG A 62 3.68 -5.27 -11.44
CA ARG A 62 3.37 -6.48 -10.66
C ARG A 62 2.95 -6.13 -9.23
N PRO A 63 2.15 -6.99 -8.59
CA PRO A 63 1.90 -6.87 -7.17
C PRO A 63 3.21 -7.01 -6.38
N VAL A 64 3.28 -6.24 -5.29
CA VAL A 64 4.36 -6.26 -4.30
C VAL A 64 3.75 -6.66 -2.96
N GLU A 65 4.38 -7.60 -2.27
CA GLU A 65 3.91 -8.11 -0.99
C GLU A 65 3.76 -6.97 0.03
N VAL A 66 2.66 -6.92 0.77
CA VAL A 66 2.49 -5.97 1.89
C VAL A 66 2.69 -6.71 3.21
N ARG A 67 3.62 -6.23 4.03
CA ARG A 67 3.93 -6.73 5.36
C ARG A 67 3.59 -5.67 6.39
N LEU A 68 2.62 -5.93 7.25
CA LEU A 68 2.17 -5.03 8.32
C LEU A 68 2.85 -5.35 9.65
#